data_AF-Q58911-F1
#
_entry.id   AF-Q58911-F1
#
_cell.length_a   1.000
_cell.length_b   1.000
_cell.length_c   1.000
_cell.angle_alpha   90.00
_cell.angle_beta   90.00
_cell.angle_gamma   90.00
#
_symmetry.space_group_name_H-M   'P 1'
#
loop_
_entity.id
_entity.type
_entity.pdbx_description
1 polymer ?
#
loop_
_entity_poly.entity_id
_entity_poly.type
_entity_poly.pdbx_seq_one_letter_code
_entity_poly.pdbx_strand_id
1 'polypeptide(L)'
;MMAMNEIELMQIKDFVKDMDKNQRIVYYEQKKKSVGIAVLLSFIIPGAGQMYLGRVGKGIILLLTCWLIIPWIYSIYDAYKSAKDYNAQLYSIIFSKDD
;
A
#
# COMPACT_ATOMS: atom_id res chain seq x y z
N MET A 1 -5.61 -0.79 14.76
CA MET A 1 -4.46 -1.65 15.12
C MET A 1 -3.18 -0.83 15.21
N MET A 2 -2.61 -0.75 16.40
CA MET A 2 -1.26 -0.22 16.64
C MET A 2 -0.21 -1.07 15.90
N ALA A 3 1.01 -0.54 15.70
CA ALA A 3 2.11 -1.32 15.12
C ALA A 3 2.54 -2.49 16.03
N MET A 4 2.40 -2.30 17.34
CA MET A 4 2.64 -3.28 18.40
C MET A 4 1.32 -3.55 19.10
N ASN A 5 1.02 -4.80 19.45
CA ASN A 5 -0.20 -5.10 20.18
C ASN A 5 -0.07 -4.72 21.67
N GLU A 6 -1.18 -4.71 22.41
CA GLU A 6 -1.18 -4.27 23.81
C GLU A 6 -0.37 -5.19 24.72
N ILE A 7 -0.34 -6.50 24.44
CA ILE A 7 0.43 -7.48 25.21
C ILE A 7 1.92 -7.21 25.05
N GLU A 8 2.39 -7.06 23.81
CA GLU A 8 3.78 -6.70 23.51
C GLU A 8 4.14 -5.34 24.14
N LEU A 9 3.24 -4.34 24.06
CA LEU A 9 3.46 -3.04 24.68
C LEU A 9 3.64 -3.15 26.19
N MET A 10 2.79 -3.94 26.87
CA MET A 10 2.89 -4.16 28.30
C MET A 10 4.15 -4.92 28.67
N GLN A 11 4.49 -5.98 27.94
CA GLN A 11 5.72 -6.75 28.15
C GLN A 11 6.97 -5.88 28.01
N ILE A 12 7.03 -5.04 26.98
CA ILE A 12 8.15 -4.11 26.81
C ILE A 12 8.18 -3.08 27.93
N LYS A 13 7.05 -2.48 28.29
CA LYS A 13 6.97 -1.48 29.37
C LYS A 13 7.42 -2.04 30.71
N ASP A 14 6.97 -3.25 31.05
CA ASP A 14 7.35 -3.95 32.27
C ASP A 14 8.85 -4.28 32.25
N PHE A 15 9.34 -4.84 31.14
CA PHE A 15 10.75 -5.18 30.97
C PHE A 15 11.71 -3.97 31.05
N VAL A 16 11.33 -2.82 30.48
CA VAL A 16 12.17 -1.61 30.52
C VAL A 16 12.04 -0.80 31.81
N LYS A 17 11.11 -1.15 32.70
CA LYS A 17 10.89 -0.44 33.98
C LYS A 17 12.10 -0.58 34.92
N ASP A 18 12.71 -1.75 34.93
CA ASP A 18 13.88 -2.07 35.76
C ASP A 18 15.21 -1.72 35.09
N MET A 19 15.17 -1.16 33.88
CA MET A 19 16.36 -0.79 33.11
C MET A 19 16.81 0.65 33.37
N ASP A 20 18.11 0.85 33.55
CA ASP A 20 18.69 2.19 33.56
C ASP A 20 18.61 2.85 32.16
N LYS A 21 18.95 4.13 32.08
CA LYS A 21 18.85 4.91 30.83
C LYS A 21 19.69 4.32 29.69
N ASN A 22 20.90 3.84 29.96
CA ASN A 22 21.79 3.29 28.94
C ASN A 22 21.27 1.95 28.43
N GLN A 23 20.79 1.08 29.33
CA GLN A 23 20.11 -0.18 28.97
C GLN A 23 18.92 0.08 28.03
N ARG A 24 18.08 1.09 28.33
CA ARG A 24 16.93 1.45 27.49
C ARG A 24 17.33 1.93 26.10
N ILE A 25 18.41 2.70 25.97
CA ILE A 25 18.92 3.15 24.67
C ILE A 25 19.39 1.95 23.84
N VAL A 26 20.16 1.04 24.45
CA VAL A 26 20.63 -0.18 23.77
C VAL A 26 19.44 -1.04 23.32
N TYR A 27 18.46 -1.24 24.19
CA TYR A 27 17.24 -1.99 23.86
C TYR A 27 16.46 -1.35 22.70
N TYR A 28 16.30 -0.02 22.71
CA TYR A 28 15.67 0.71 21.62
C TYR A 28 16.40 0.52 20.30
N GLU A 29 17.72 0.70 20.26
CA GLU A 29 18.52 0.53 19.04
C GLU A 29 18.46 -0.90 18.51
N GLN A 30 18.41 -1.91 19.39
CA GLN A 30 18.25 -3.31 18.98
C GLN A 30 16.86 -3.64 18.41
N LYS A 31 15.79 -3.02 18.94
CA LYS A 31 14.41 -3.32 18.55
C LYS A 31 13.87 -2.43 17.43
N LYS A 32 14.48 -1.28 17.20
CA LYS A 32 14.06 -0.31 16.18
C LYS A 32 14.15 -0.94 14.79
N LYS A 33 13.05 -0.86 14.04
CA LYS A 33 12.98 -1.26 12.64
C LYS A 33 13.41 -0.10 11.73
N SER A 34 14.13 -0.40 10.65
CA SER A 34 14.59 0.61 9.70
C SER A 34 13.46 1.05 8.78
N VAL A 35 13.21 2.37 8.73
CA VAL A 35 12.23 2.97 7.81
C VAL A 35 12.66 2.76 6.36
N GLY A 36 13.96 2.93 6.06
CA GLY A 36 14.50 2.74 4.72
C GLY A 36 14.33 1.31 4.22
N ILE A 37 14.56 0.31 5.07
CA ILE A 37 14.34 -1.10 4.73
C ILE A 37 12.86 -1.38 4.49
N ALA A 38 11.97 -0.86 5.34
CA ALA A 38 10.53 -1.03 5.17
C ALA A 38 10.05 -0.46 3.82
N VAL A 39 10.52 0.72 3.45
CA VAL A 39 10.21 1.37 2.17
C VAL A 39 10.77 0.57 0.99
N LEU A 40 12.05 0.16 1.06
CA LEU A 40 12.70 -0.62 0.00
C LEU A 40 11.99 -1.95 -0.24
N LEU A 41 11.65 -2.68 0.82
CA LEU A 41 10.90 -3.93 0.71
C LEU A 41 9.53 -3.69 0.07
N SER A 42 8.82 -2.64 0.49
CA SER A 42 7.54 -2.26 -0.10
C SER A 42 7.63 -1.85 -1.57
N PHE A 43 8.76 -1.29 -2.01
CA PHE A 43 9.00 -0.93 -3.40
C PHE A 43 9.20 -2.17 -4.28
N ILE A 44 9.95 -3.17 -3.79
CA ILE A 44 10.23 -4.40 -4.55
C ILE A 44 9.01 -5.32 -4.57
N ILE A 45 8.35 -5.52 -3.42
CA ILE A 45 7.19 -6.39 -3.27
C ILE A 45 6.10 -5.62 -2.53
N PRO A 46 4.96 -5.32 -3.18
CA PRO A 46 3.83 -4.68 -2.53
C PRO A 46 3.43 -5.40 -1.24
N GLY A 47 3.35 -4.64 -0.15
CA GLY A 47 3.01 -5.18 1.17
C GLY A 47 4.16 -5.78 1.98
N ALA A 48 5.33 -6.10 1.39
CA ALA A 48 6.44 -6.71 2.13
C ALA A 48 6.98 -5.81 3.26
N GLY A 49 7.01 -4.49 3.07
CA GLY A 49 7.32 -3.55 4.15
C GLY A 49 6.35 -3.61 5.32
N GLN A 50 5.05 -3.85 5.07
CA GLN A 50 4.08 -4.06 6.16
C GLN A 50 4.33 -5.38 6.89
N MET A 51 4.73 -6.44 6.17
CA MET A 51 5.11 -7.72 6.79
C MET A 51 6.38 -7.59 7.64
N TYR A 52 7.38 -6.83 7.17
CA TYR A 52 8.57 -6.49 7.95
C TYR A 52 8.23 -5.77 9.26
N LEU A 53 7.19 -4.94 9.26
CA LEU A 53 6.64 -4.27 10.43
C LEU A 53 5.67 -5.15 11.26
N GLY A 54 5.58 -6.44 11.00
CA GLY A 54 4.70 -7.39 11.72
C GLY A 54 3.23 -7.34 11.32
N ARG A 55 2.86 -6.47 10.37
CA ARG A 55 1.48 -6.30 9.89
C ARG A 55 1.19 -7.23 8.71
N VAL A 56 1.29 -8.53 8.95
CA VAL A 56 1.18 -9.56 7.90
C VAL A 56 -0.13 -9.47 7.13
N GLY A 57 -1.27 -9.39 7.82
CA GLY A 57 -2.58 -9.28 7.17
C GLY A 57 -2.70 -8.07 6.23
N LYS A 58 -2.17 -6.90 6.64
CA LYS A 58 -2.12 -5.72 5.78
C LYS A 58 -1.20 -5.93 4.58
N GLY A 59 -0.07 -6.59 4.79
CA GLY A 59 0.86 -6.96 3.71
C GLY A 59 0.21 -7.88 2.67
N ILE A 60 -0.52 -8.91 3.10
CA ILE A 60 -1.21 -9.85 2.21
C ILE A 60 -2.27 -9.11 1.37
N ILE A 61 -3.09 -8.26 2.01
CA ILE A 61 -4.10 -7.47 1.28
C ILE A 61 -3.43 -6.65 0.19
N LEU A 62 -2.38 -5.90 0.52
CA LEU A 62 -1.67 -5.07 -0.46
C LEU A 62 -1.07 -5.91 -1.60
N LEU A 63 -0.52 -7.08 -1.30
CA LEU A 63 0.03 -8.00 -2.29
C LEU A 63 -1.07 -8.53 -3.24
N LEU A 64 -2.24 -8.86 -2.72
CA LEU A 64 -3.34 -9.41 -3.52
C LEU A 64 -4.10 -8.34 -4.31
N THR A 65 -4.06 -7.07 -3.88
CA THR A 65 -4.77 -5.97 -4.56
C THR A 65 -3.89 -5.13 -5.48
N CYS A 66 -2.57 -5.30 -5.46
CA CYS A 66 -1.66 -4.43 -6.22
C CYS A 66 -1.90 -4.46 -7.74
N TRP A 67 -2.32 -5.60 -8.29
CA TRP A 67 -2.57 -5.78 -9.72
C TRP A 67 -3.80 -5.00 -10.23
N LEU A 68 -4.67 -4.52 -9.32
CA LEU A 68 -5.85 -3.73 -9.67
C LEU A 68 -5.51 -2.38 -10.35
N ILE A 69 -4.25 -1.95 -10.32
CA ILE A 69 -3.78 -0.80 -11.10
C ILE A 69 -3.93 -1.03 -12.61
N ILE A 70 -3.83 -2.27 -13.08
CA ILE A 70 -3.94 -2.63 -14.51
C ILE A 70 -5.36 -2.41 -15.05
N PRO A 71 -6.42 -3.02 -14.48
CA PRO A 71 -7.78 -2.77 -14.93
C PRO A 71 -8.20 -1.30 -14.73
N TRP A 72 -7.64 -0.61 -13.74
CA TRP A 72 -7.87 0.83 -13.56
C TRP A 72 -7.28 1.68 -14.69
N ILE A 73 -6.06 1.39 -15.16
CA ILE A 73 -5.48 2.08 -16.33
C ILE A 73 -6.26 1.70 -17.60
N TYR A 74 -6.63 0.44 -17.75
CA TYR A 74 -7.43 -0.02 -18.89
C TYR A 74 -8.80 0.68 -18.97
N SER A 75 -9.48 0.91 -17.84
CA SER A 75 -10.78 1.58 -17.85
C SER A 75 -10.70 3.04 -18.31
N ILE A 76 -9.58 3.73 -18.07
CA ILE A 76 -9.35 5.09 -18.59
C ILE A 76 -9.23 5.06 -20.12
N TYR A 77 -8.46 4.11 -20.66
CA TYR A 77 -8.32 3.93 -22.11
C TYR A 77 -9.65 3.55 -22.77
N ASP A 78 -10.39 2.63 -22.15
CA ASP A 78 -11.69 2.16 -22.62
C ASP A 78 -12.74 3.29 -22.65
N ALA A 79 -12.75 4.15 -21.63
CA ALA A 79 -13.62 5.32 -21.58
C ALA A 79 -13.30 6.33 -22.70
N TYR A 80 -12.00 6.60 -22.93
CA TYR A 80 -11.57 7.48 -24.04
C TYR A 80 -12.02 6.93 -25.40
N LYS A 81 -11.78 5.63 -25.64
CA LYS A 81 -12.17 4.99 -26.90
C LYS A 81 -13.68 5.02 -27.09
N SER A 82 -14.44 4.65 -26.06
CA SER A 82 -15.92 4.65 -26.10
C SER A 82 -16.49 6.03 -26.41
N ALA A 83 -15.93 7.10 -25.81
CA ALA A 83 -16.35 8.46 -26.11
C ALA A 83 -16.06 8.86 -27.57
N LYS A 84 -14.89 8.48 -28.10
CA LYS A 84 -14.52 8.73 -29.49
C LYS A 84 -15.45 8.00 -30.47
N ASP A 85 -15.73 6.72 -30.21
CA ASP A 85 -16.61 5.89 -31.04
C ASP A 85 -18.05 6.41 -31.01
N TYR A 86 -18.52 6.88 -29.84
CA TYR A 86 -19.81 7.56 -29.71
C TYR A 86 -19.86 8.85 -30.53
N ASN A 87 -18.85 9.71 -30.41
CA ASN A 87 -18.79 10.98 -31.16
C ASN A 87 -18.72 10.76 -32.67
N ALA A 88 -17.98 9.74 -33.13
CA ALA A 88 -17.91 9.38 -34.55
C ALA A 88 -19.26 8.91 -35.09
N GLN A 89 -19.98 8.09 -34.33
CA GLN A 89 -21.34 7.66 -34.67
C GLN A 89 -22.34 8.82 -34.66
N LEU A 90 -22.24 9.71 -33.68
CA LEU A 90 -23.09 10.90 -33.61
C LEU A 90 -22.87 11.80 -34.82
N TYR A 91 -21.60 12.04 -35.19
CA TYR A 91 -21.23 12.80 -36.38
C TYR A 91 -21.80 12.16 -37.65
N SER A 92 -21.65 10.84 -37.82
CA SER A 92 -22.15 10.17 -39.02
C SER A 92 -23.68 10.24 -39.11
N ILE A 93 -24.42 10.18 -38.00
CA ILE A 93 -25.89 10.30 -38.02
C ILE A 93 -26.34 11.71 -38.41
N ILE A 94 -25.68 12.75 -37.87
CA ILE A 94 -26.04 14.14 -38.13
C ILE A 94 -25.77 14.50 -39.60
N PHE A 95 -24.58 14.16 -40.10
CA PHE A 95 -24.12 14.63 -41.43
C PHE A 95 -24.34 13.65 -42.58
N SER A 96 -24.76 12.40 -42.34
CA SER A 96 -25.14 11.49 -43.45
C SER A 96 -26.52 11.79 -44.04
N LYS A 97 -27.32 12.64 -43.38
CA LYS A 97 -28.64 13.08 -43.87
C LYS A 97 -28.55 14.28 -44.81
N ASP A 98 -27.41 14.96 -44.86
CA ASP A 98 -27.22 16.20 -45.61
C ASP A 98 -26.78 15.95 -47.08
N ASP A 99 -26.51 14.69 -47.46
CA ASP A 99 -26.26 14.24 -48.84
C ASP A 99 -27.54 13.69 -49.50
#